data_AF-A0A645I9J6-F1
#
_entry.id   AF-A0A645I9J6-F1
#
_cell.length_a   1.000
_cell.length_b   1.000
_cell.length_c   1.000
_cell.angle_alpha   90.00
_cell.angle_beta   90.00
_cell.angle_gamma   90.00
#
_symmetry.space_group_name_H-M   'P 1'
#
loop_
_entity.id
_entity.type
_entity.pdbx_description
1 polymer ?
#
loop_
_entity_poly.entity_id
_entity_poly.type
_entity_poly.pdbx_seq_one_letter_code
_entity_poly.pdbx_strand_id
1 'polypeptide(L)'
;MFQDKYVFAQLTTFFDRNHFNYLVRKYGGDKYVKHFTCWNQLLALMFGQLSNRESLRDLIVALEAHQGKIDHLGLGKHITRSNLAKTNQNRDYPIFEAYAYYMVK
;
A
#
# COMPACT_ATOMS: atom_id res chain seq x y z
N MET A 1 22.06 -0.48 12.03
CA MET A 1 22.16 -1.46 10.95
C MET A 1 20.87 -2.27 10.93
N PHE A 2 20.08 -2.22 9.87
CA PHE A 2 18.75 -2.86 9.80
C PHE A 2 18.85 -4.34 9.38
N GLN A 3 19.39 -5.18 10.25
CA GLN A 3 19.82 -6.53 9.84
C GLN A 3 18.70 -7.58 9.74
N ASP A 4 17.52 -7.30 10.32
CA ASP A 4 16.41 -8.28 10.40
C ASP A 4 15.09 -7.85 9.74
N LYS A 5 15.02 -6.64 9.18
CA LYS A 5 13.80 -6.11 8.54
C LYS A 5 13.94 -6.11 7.02
N TYR A 6 12.94 -6.66 6.32
CA TYR A 6 12.86 -6.65 4.85
C TYR A 6 13.04 -5.22 4.30
N VAL A 7 13.77 -5.02 3.21
CA VAL A 7 14.11 -3.66 2.70
C VAL A 7 12.86 -2.80 2.51
N PHE A 8 11.78 -3.37 1.95
CA PHE A 8 10.52 -2.66 1.80
C PHE A 8 9.94 -2.20 3.15
N ALA A 9 10.08 -2.99 4.22
CA ALA A 9 9.68 -2.57 5.57
C ALA A 9 10.38 -1.29 6.02
N GLN A 10 11.67 -1.19 5.74
CA GLN A 10 12.47 -0.02 6.09
C GLN A 10 12.04 1.20 5.26
N LEU A 11 11.75 1.00 3.97
CA LEU A 11 11.23 2.07 3.12
C LEU A 11 9.88 2.62 3.64
N THR A 12 9.01 1.74 4.13
CA THR A 12 7.71 2.18 4.67
C THR A 12 7.81 3.01 5.94
N THR A 13 8.95 3.00 6.66
CA THR A 13 9.13 3.88 7.83
C THR A 13 9.32 5.34 7.46
N PHE A 14 9.66 5.63 6.20
CA PHE A 14 9.75 7.01 5.69
C PHE A 14 8.39 7.58 5.27
N PHE A 15 7.34 6.75 5.22
CA PHE A 15 6.00 7.19 4.90
C PHE A 15 5.33 7.76 6.15
N ASP A 16 5.01 9.06 6.16
CA ASP A 16 4.21 9.64 7.23
C ASP A 16 2.78 9.07 7.21
N ARG A 17 2.56 8.06 8.05
CA ARG A 17 1.27 7.39 8.20
C ARG A 17 0.20 8.30 8.79
N ASN A 18 0.57 9.26 9.63
CA ASN A 18 -0.39 10.18 10.24
C ASN A 18 -0.95 11.14 9.20
N HIS A 19 -0.09 11.72 8.36
CA HIS A 19 -0.51 12.58 7.26
C HIS A 19 -1.37 11.82 6.25
N PHE A 20 -0.97 10.59 5.90
CA PHE A 20 -1.78 9.75 5.00
C PHE A 20 -3.17 9.46 5.60
N ASN A 21 -3.25 9.09 6.87
CA ASN A 21 -4.52 8.85 7.55
C ASN A 21 -5.41 10.10 7.58
N TYR A 22 -4.82 11.29 7.72
CA TYR A 22 -5.55 12.55 7.60
C TYR A 22 -6.18 12.69 6.20
N LEU A 23 -5.42 12.44 5.13
CA LEU A 23 -5.93 12.49 3.76
C LEU A 23 -7.04 11.45 3.51
N VAL A 24 -6.86 10.23 3.99
CA VAL A 24 -7.89 9.17 3.90
C VAL A 24 -9.20 9.61 4.55
N ARG A 25 -9.13 10.27 5.72
CA ARG A 25 -10.32 10.81 6.40
C ARG A 25 -10.92 11.98 5.62
N LYS A 26 -10.09 12.91 5.14
CA LYS A 26 -10.50 14.09 4.36
C LYS A 26 -11.30 13.71 3.11
N TYR A 27 -10.87 12.68 2.40
CA TYR A 27 -11.52 12.21 1.17
C TYR A 27 -12.46 11.02 1.38
N GLY A 28 -12.60 10.51 2.61
CA GLY A 28 -13.46 9.37 2.91
C GLY A 28 -13.05 8.06 2.22
N GLY A 29 -11.76 7.86 1.90
CA GLY A 29 -11.30 6.73 1.08
C GLY A 29 -11.49 5.34 1.67
N ASP A 30 -11.67 5.26 2.99
CA ASP A 30 -11.97 4.03 3.72
C ASP A 30 -13.42 3.94 4.21
N LYS A 31 -14.32 4.75 3.66
CA LYS A 31 -15.75 4.67 3.99
C LYS A 31 -16.29 3.28 3.63
N TYR A 32 -16.89 2.61 4.62
CA TYR A 32 -17.41 1.23 4.51
C TYR A 32 -16.36 0.13 4.27
N VAL A 33 -15.07 0.45 4.35
CA VAL A 33 -13.99 -0.53 4.16
C VAL A 33 -13.78 -1.31 5.45
N LYS A 34 -13.97 -2.63 5.41
CA LYS A 34 -13.71 -3.55 6.54
C LYS A 34 -12.30 -4.14 6.52
N HIS A 35 -11.79 -4.39 5.31
CA HIS A 35 -10.48 -5.00 5.06
C HIS A 35 -9.82 -4.31 3.87
N PHE A 36 -8.49 -4.35 3.81
CA PHE A 36 -7.71 -3.75 2.72
C PHE A 36 -7.91 -2.23 2.59
N THR A 37 -7.44 -1.48 3.58
CA THR A 37 -7.54 -0.01 3.67
C THR A 37 -6.78 0.71 2.54
N CYS A 38 -6.95 2.03 2.44
CA CYS A 38 -6.15 2.86 1.54
C CYS A 38 -4.65 2.74 1.84
N TRP A 39 -4.29 2.51 3.12
CA TRP A 39 -2.91 2.26 3.51
C TRP A 39 -2.38 0.96 2.89
N ASN A 40 -3.16 -0.13 2.96
CA ASN A 40 -2.76 -1.40 2.37
C ASN A 40 -2.60 -1.29 0.85
N GLN A 41 -3.50 -0.54 0.20
CA GLN A 41 -3.40 -0.25 -1.23
C GLN A 41 -2.16 0.57 -1.57
N LEU A 42 -1.85 1.63 -0.80
CA LEU A 42 -0.63 2.42 -0.99
C LEU A 42 0.60 1.51 -0.94
N LEU A 43 0.70 0.67 0.09
CA LEU A 43 1.83 -0.24 0.26
C LEU A 43 1.94 -1.24 -0.91
N ALA A 44 0.82 -1.77 -1.40
CA ALA A 44 0.82 -2.70 -2.54
C ALA A 44 1.29 -2.00 -3.83
N LEU A 45 0.81 -0.78 -4.08
CA LEU A 45 1.23 0.03 -5.23
C LEU A 45 2.72 0.39 -5.15
N MET A 46 3.19 0.86 -3.98
CA MET A 46 4.60 1.18 -3.77
C MET A 46 5.50 -0.03 -3.92
N PHE A 47 5.08 -1.21 -3.44
CA PHE A 47 5.83 -2.44 -3.66
C PHE A 47 5.96 -2.75 -5.16
N GLY A 48 4.86 -2.61 -5.92
CA GLY A 48 4.87 -2.82 -7.36
C GLY A 48 5.84 -1.89 -8.09
N GLN A 49 5.79 -0.59 -7.79
CA GLN A 49 6.69 0.40 -8.40
C GLN A 49 8.15 0.12 -8.05
N LEU A 50 8.47 -0.09 -6.78
CA LEU A 50 9.85 -0.26 -6.31
C LEU A 50 10.47 -1.60 -6.72
N SER A 51 9.66 -2.63 -6.97
CA SER A 51 10.13 -3.93 -7.42
C SER A 51 9.96 -4.15 -8.93
N ASN A 52 9.61 -3.10 -9.68
CA ASN A 52 9.42 -3.10 -11.13
C ASN A 52 8.42 -4.17 -11.62
N ARG A 53 7.25 -4.26 -10.97
CA ARG A 53 6.16 -5.18 -11.36
C ARG A 53 5.31 -4.53 -12.44
N GLU A 54 5.29 -5.14 -13.62
CA GLU A 54 4.60 -4.57 -14.79
C GLU A 54 3.12 -4.96 -14.90
N SER A 55 2.67 -5.93 -14.09
CA SER A 55 1.26 -6.35 -14.10
C SER A 55 0.71 -6.62 -12.72
N LEU A 56 -0.62 -6.49 -12.59
CA LEU A 56 -1.32 -6.83 -11.36
C LEU A 56 -1.10 -8.29 -10.94
N ARG A 57 -1.00 -9.20 -11.93
CA ARG A 57 -0.74 -10.62 -11.65
C ARG A 57 0.66 -10.82 -11.08
N ASP A 58 1.66 -10.21 -11.70
CA ASP A 58 3.05 -10.31 -11.24
C ASP A 58 3.23 -9.69 -9.85
N LEU A 59 2.58 -8.55 -9.60
CA LEU A 59 2.54 -7.92 -8.27
C LEU A 59 1.98 -8.85 -7.20
N ILE A 60 0.85 -9.51 -7.47
CA ILE A 60 0.21 -10.42 -6.50
C ILE A 60 1.11 -11.62 -6.22
N VAL A 61 1.70 -12.25 -7.24
CA VAL A 61 2.63 -13.37 -7.05
C VAL A 61 3.82 -12.97 -6.19
N ALA A 62 4.39 -11.79 -6.43
CA ALA A 62 5.50 -11.29 -5.63
C ALA A 62 5.09 -10.97 -4.18
N LEU A 63 3.91 -10.37 -3.96
CA LEU A 63 3.39 -10.11 -2.61
C LEU A 63 3.11 -11.41 -1.85
N GLU A 64 2.51 -12.41 -2.51
CA GLU A 64 2.22 -13.73 -1.94
C GLU A 64 3.50 -14.47 -1.54
N ALA A 65 4.52 -14.46 -2.39
CA ALA A 65 5.83 -15.05 -2.10
C ALA A 65 6.51 -14.43 -0.85
N HIS A 66 6.13 -13.21 -0.50
CA HIS A 66 6.67 -12.46 0.64
C HIS A 66 5.66 -12.27 1.79
N GLN A 67 4.46 -12.86 1.71
CA GLN A 67 3.35 -12.62 2.65
C GLN A 67 3.76 -12.81 4.12
N GLY A 68 4.44 -13.90 4.45
CA GLY A 68 4.87 -14.20 5.82
C GLY A 68 5.85 -13.19 6.43
N LYS A 69 6.54 -12.40 5.60
CA LYS A 69 7.45 -11.30 6.04
C LYS A 69 6.76 -9.94 5.98
N ILE A 70 5.77 -9.81 5.10
CA ILE A 70 5.05 -8.58 4.80
C ILE A 70 3.86 -8.34 5.77
N ASP A 71 3.33 -9.39 6.38
CA ASP A 71 2.21 -9.30 7.35
C ASP A 71 2.48 -8.28 8.47
N HIS A 72 3.74 -8.17 8.92
CA HIS A 72 4.16 -7.22 9.95
C HIS A 72 4.25 -5.75 9.48
N LEU A 73 4.08 -5.49 8.18
CA LEU A 73 4.14 -4.15 7.57
C LEU A 73 2.77 -3.48 7.44
N GLY A 74 1.71 -4.16 7.92
CA GLY A 74 0.35 -3.64 7.84
C GLY A 74 -0.32 -3.85 6.48
N LEU A 75 0.32 -4.57 5.54
CA LEU A 75 -0.30 -4.97 4.25
C LEU A 75 -1.52 -5.91 4.46
N GLY A 76 -1.60 -6.56 5.63
CA GLY A 76 -2.73 -7.39 6.04
C GLY A 76 -2.70 -8.78 5.41
N LYS A 77 -3.41 -9.72 6.04
CA LYS A 77 -3.28 -11.16 5.76
C LYS A 77 -3.66 -11.61 4.35
N HIS A 78 -4.39 -10.81 3.56
CA HIS A 78 -4.88 -11.25 2.24
C HIS A 78 -5.04 -10.10 1.24
N ILE A 79 -4.02 -9.89 0.40
CA ILE A 79 -4.13 -9.05 -0.79
C ILE A 79 -4.42 -9.98 -1.96
N THR A 80 -5.67 -10.02 -2.40
CA THR A 80 -6.05 -10.80 -3.58
C THR A 80 -6.05 -9.92 -4.82
N ARG A 81 -5.82 -10.54 -5.98
CA ARG A 81 -5.92 -9.85 -7.28
C ARG A 81 -7.26 -9.15 -7.47
N SER A 82 -8.35 -9.80 -7.07
CA SER A 82 -9.71 -9.24 -7.19
C SER A 82 -9.92 -8.03 -6.27
N ASN A 83 -9.47 -8.09 -5.02
CA ASN A 83 -9.60 -6.97 -4.10
C ASN A 83 -8.74 -5.78 -4.54
N LEU A 84 -7.50 -6.01 -4.97
CA LEU A 84 -6.61 -4.94 -5.45
C LEU A 84 -7.14 -4.32 -6.76
N ALA A 85 -7.61 -5.13 -7.71
CA ALA A 85 -8.25 -4.61 -8.92
C ALA A 85 -9.48 -3.75 -8.60
N LYS A 86 -10.39 -4.28 -7.76
CA LYS A 86 -11.61 -3.59 -7.36
C LYS A 86 -11.32 -2.27 -6.65
N THR A 87 -10.34 -2.23 -5.75
CA THR A 87 -9.97 -0.99 -5.04
C THR A 87 -9.28 0.01 -5.94
N ASN A 88 -8.41 -0.43 -6.86
CA ASN A 88 -7.83 0.46 -7.87
C ASN A 88 -8.89 1.08 -8.79
N GLN A 89 -9.98 0.37 -9.07
CA GLN A 89 -11.05 0.87 -9.92
C GLN A 89 -12.01 1.82 -9.19
N ASN A 90 -12.31 1.55 -7.91
CA ASN A 90 -13.40 2.23 -7.20
C ASN A 90 -12.95 3.31 -6.21
N ARG A 91 -11.66 3.38 -5.84
CA ARG A 91 -11.15 4.43 -4.95
C ARG A 91 -10.61 5.59 -5.76
N ASP A 92 -11.01 6.77 -5.35
CA ASP A 92 -10.54 8.00 -5.97
C ASP A 92 -9.04 8.21 -5.70
N TYR A 93 -8.30 8.53 -6.76
CA TYR A 93 -6.86 8.78 -6.70
C TYR A 93 -6.39 10.03 -5.93
N PRO A 94 -7.20 11.09 -5.65
CA PRO A 94 -6.72 12.31 -4.99
C PRO A 94 -6.06 12.10 -3.62
N ILE A 95 -6.37 11.02 -2.92
CA ILE A 95 -5.72 10.64 -1.66
C ILE A 95 -4.23 10.37 -1.89
N PHE A 96 -3.92 9.56 -2.91
CA PHE A 96 -2.56 9.14 -3.24
C PHE A 96 -1.78 10.29 -3.89
N GLU A 97 -2.44 11.06 -4.75
CA GLU A 97 -1.85 12.24 -5.39
C GLU A 97 -1.46 13.30 -4.35
N ALA A 98 -2.37 13.70 -3.47
CA ALA A 98 -2.09 14.68 -2.42
C ALA A 98 -0.95 14.21 -1.50
N TYR A 99 -0.89 12.91 -1.23
CA TYR A 99 0.19 12.33 -0.44
C TYR A 99 1.55 12.37 -1.16
N ALA A 100 1.57 12.07 -2.46
CA ALA A 100 2.78 12.17 -3.26
C ALA A 100 3.32 13.60 -3.27
N TYR A 101 2.46 14.62 -3.45
CA TYR A 101 2.88 16.02 -3.34
C TYR A 101 3.38 16.42 -1.96
N TYR A 102 2.86 15.81 -0.89
CA TYR A 102 3.37 16.01 0.46
C TYR A 102 4.76 15.40 0.65
N MET A 103 5.01 14.22 0.09
CA MET A 103 6.27 13.48 0.24
C MET A 103 7.44 14.04 -0.58
N VAL A 104 7.17 14.71 -1.70
CA VAL A 104 8.20 15.22 -2.63
C VAL A 104 8.63 16.66 -2.29
N LYS A 105 8.02 17.29 -1.29
CA LYS A 105 8.45 18.58 -0.74
C LYS A 105 9.57 18.41 0.28
#